data_AF-A0A5N5SYK1-F1
#
_entry.id   AF-A0A5N5SYK1-F1
#
_cell.length_a   1.000
_cell.length_b   1.000
_cell.length_c   1.000
_cell.angle_alpha   90.00
_cell.angle_beta   90.00
_cell.angle_gamma   90.00
#
_symmetry.space_group_name_H-M   'P 1'
#
loop_
_entity.id
_entity.type
_entity.pdbx_description
1 polymer ?
#
loop_
_entity_poly.entity_id
_entity_poly.type
_entity_poly.pdbx_seq_one_letter_code
_entity_poly.pdbx_strand_id
1 'polypeptide(L)'
;MLNSQAEAAIKFLISIPKYEVCIKWLKSNSHCMGRYFVEGFTPHNQFDVLVHGDCCSNNLLFRYDKKDDPVDVIFVDLQSCRKSSPASDLIYFFYSSLDGDVRSKYFKQMTSLYYKSFSKVLHLAKKKIPFSFTELLEEIDKRKTFGLATGIFLLPAFLAEDEEIFDMENFSDDKLEEILKIFQKNFEIISERGPFKDRFLSIFDDMLEMAENNDNTPEKCYELVTDSLVKSALEKDKGEDAELISFEVKPFTKAGDNYLCVIAEVLIKYRLDDSEYDVSYVAKLNPLRPESSMDEVLEEMFGRETD
;
A
#
# COMPACT_ATOMS: atom_id res chain seq x y z
N MET A 1 -13.53 -10.38 -2.62
CA MET A 1 -13.75 -9.35 -3.65
C MET A 1 -12.44 -8.73 -4.17
N LEU A 2 -11.66 -8.04 -3.35
CA LEU A 2 -10.39 -7.39 -3.77
C LEU A 2 -9.37 -8.33 -4.45
N ASN A 3 -9.17 -9.55 -3.94
CA ASN A 3 -8.30 -10.55 -4.60
C ASN A 3 -8.80 -10.92 -6.02
N SER A 4 -10.12 -11.03 -6.21
CA SER A 4 -10.72 -11.38 -7.50
C SER A 4 -10.54 -10.26 -8.54
N GLN A 5 -10.60 -8.99 -8.11
CA GLN A 5 -10.30 -7.85 -8.97
C GLN A 5 -8.82 -7.80 -9.36
N ALA A 6 -7.91 -8.16 -8.45
CA ALA A 6 -6.49 -8.31 -8.79
C ALA A 6 -6.24 -9.44 -9.81
N GLU A 7 -6.96 -10.56 -9.71
CA GLU A 7 -6.92 -11.62 -10.73
C GLU A 7 -7.44 -11.15 -12.09
N ALA A 8 -8.53 -10.37 -12.12
CA ALA A 8 -9.05 -9.76 -13.34
C ALA A 8 -8.01 -8.79 -13.96
N ALA A 9 -7.37 -7.97 -13.14
CA ALA A 9 -6.29 -7.09 -13.57
C ALA A 9 -5.11 -7.89 -14.17
N ILE A 10 -4.70 -9.00 -13.55
CA ILE A 10 -3.64 -9.87 -14.09
C ILE A 10 -4.02 -10.39 -15.48
N LYS A 11 -5.25 -10.88 -15.66
CA LYS A 11 -5.74 -11.39 -16.95
C LYS A 11 -5.73 -10.30 -18.02
N PHE A 12 -6.12 -9.08 -17.66
CA PHE A 12 -6.11 -7.93 -18.57
C PHE A 12 -4.70 -7.57 -19.03
N LEU A 13 -3.77 -7.49 -18.07
CA LEU A 13 -2.39 -7.06 -18.33
C LEU A 13 -1.56 -8.11 -19.07
N ILE A 14 -1.91 -9.41 -19.01
CA ILE A 14 -1.09 -10.50 -19.58
C ILE A 14 -0.81 -10.33 -21.08
N SER A 15 -1.70 -9.63 -21.79
CA SER A 15 -1.58 -9.35 -23.22
C SER A 15 -0.67 -8.16 -23.55
N ILE A 16 -0.17 -7.44 -22.54
CA ILE A 16 0.56 -6.18 -22.69
C ILE A 16 1.97 -6.32 -22.07
N PRO A 17 3.02 -6.57 -22.88
CA PRO A 17 4.37 -6.87 -22.38
C PRO A 17 4.97 -5.83 -21.43
N LYS A 18 4.60 -4.55 -21.56
CA LYS A 18 5.04 -3.44 -20.70
C LYS A 18 4.84 -3.73 -19.21
N TYR A 19 3.79 -4.47 -18.84
CA TYR A 19 3.37 -4.64 -17.45
C TYR A 19 3.80 -5.97 -16.83
N GLU A 20 4.82 -6.65 -17.37
CA GLU A 20 5.30 -7.94 -16.83
C GLU A 20 5.70 -7.84 -15.35
N VAL A 21 6.37 -6.74 -14.96
CA VAL A 21 6.76 -6.47 -13.57
C VAL A 21 5.52 -6.30 -12.68
N CYS A 22 4.52 -5.54 -13.15
CA CYS A 22 3.25 -5.37 -12.44
C CYS A 22 2.53 -6.69 -12.25
N ILE A 23 2.49 -7.55 -13.26
CA ILE A 23 1.86 -8.88 -13.19
C ILE A 23 2.55 -9.75 -12.13
N LYS A 24 3.89 -9.76 -12.10
CA LYS A 24 4.65 -10.52 -11.09
C LYS A 24 4.29 -10.05 -9.68
N TRP A 25 4.28 -8.74 -9.46
CA TRP A 25 3.93 -8.18 -8.16
C TRP A 25 2.46 -8.43 -7.80
N LEU A 26 1.51 -8.30 -8.72
CA LEU A 26 0.10 -8.62 -8.47
C LEU A 26 -0.07 -10.08 -8.07
N LYS A 27 0.58 -11.02 -8.78
CA LYS A 27 0.55 -12.46 -8.43
C LYS A 27 1.09 -12.71 -7.03
N SER A 28 2.14 -12.00 -6.63
CA SER A 28 2.73 -12.12 -5.30
C SER A 28 1.92 -11.41 -4.20
N ASN A 29 1.07 -10.43 -4.53
CA ASN A 29 0.43 -9.56 -3.53
C ASN A 29 -1.10 -9.53 -3.59
N SER A 30 -1.76 -10.30 -4.47
CA SER A 30 -3.22 -10.24 -4.67
C SER A 30 -4.01 -10.54 -3.39
N HIS A 31 -3.53 -11.48 -2.57
CA HIS A 31 -4.10 -11.82 -1.26
C HIS A 31 -3.94 -10.69 -0.22
N CYS A 32 -2.98 -9.77 -0.41
CA CYS A 32 -2.77 -8.61 0.45
C CYS A 32 -3.61 -7.39 0.06
N MET A 33 -4.32 -7.40 -1.07
CA MET A 33 -5.09 -6.22 -1.55
C MET A 33 -6.12 -5.72 -0.53
N GLY A 34 -6.81 -6.65 0.14
CA GLY A 34 -7.72 -6.33 1.25
C GLY A 34 -7.03 -5.57 2.38
N ARG A 35 -5.87 -6.06 2.78
CA ARG A 35 -5.04 -5.46 3.81
C ARG A 35 -4.57 -4.07 3.41
N TYR A 36 -4.02 -3.89 2.20
CA TYR A 36 -3.59 -2.57 1.72
C TYR A 36 -4.72 -1.55 1.69
N PHE A 37 -5.91 -1.98 1.29
CA PHE A 37 -7.09 -1.12 1.31
C PHE A 37 -7.45 -0.65 2.72
N VAL A 38 -7.48 -1.58 3.68
CA VAL A 38 -7.83 -1.28 5.08
C VAL A 38 -6.74 -0.46 5.77
N GLU A 39 -5.48 -0.86 5.64
CA GLU A 39 -4.33 -0.18 6.26
C GLU A 39 -4.14 1.24 5.75
N GLY A 40 -4.57 1.53 4.52
CA GLY A 40 -4.59 2.89 3.99
C GLY A 40 -5.37 3.89 4.85
N PHE A 41 -6.34 3.41 5.64
CA PHE A 41 -7.13 4.23 6.57
C PHE A 41 -6.64 4.15 8.02
N THR A 42 -5.59 3.40 8.32
CA THR A 42 -5.05 3.32 9.68
C THR A 42 -4.46 4.69 10.08
N PRO A 43 -4.89 5.26 11.22
CA PRO A 43 -4.38 6.53 11.73
C PRO A 43 -2.93 6.43 12.20
N HIS A 44 -2.20 7.55 12.11
CA HIS A 44 -0.89 7.74 12.72
C HIS A 44 -0.89 9.05 13.48
N ASN A 45 -0.48 9.04 14.76
CA ASN A 45 -0.78 10.06 15.78
C ASN A 45 -0.67 11.54 15.34
N GLN A 46 0.32 11.93 14.53
CA GLN A 46 0.47 13.34 14.09
C GLN A 46 -0.43 13.75 12.92
N PHE A 47 -0.99 12.77 12.21
CA PHE A 47 -1.82 12.92 11.02
C PHE A 47 -3.31 12.71 11.29
N ASP A 48 -3.72 12.54 12.55
CA ASP A 48 -5.10 12.27 12.92
C ASP A 48 -6.03 13.44 12.60
N VAL A 49 -6.75 13.32 11.48
CA VAL A 49 -7.79 14.24 11.04
C VAL A 49 -9.10 13.49 10.81
N LEU A 50 -10.22 14.22 10.84
CA LEU A 50 -11.48 13.67 10.34
C LEU A 50 -11.41 13.63 8.82
N VAL A 51 -11.47 12.44 8.25
CA VAL A 51 -11.52 12.21 6.80
C VAL A 51 -12.95 11.89 6.37
N HIS A 52 -13.23 12.10 5.09
CA HIS A 52 -14.45 11.63 4.45
C HIS A 52 -14.50 10.10 4.37
N GLY A 53 -13.37 9.47 4.05
CA GLY A 53 -13.23 8.02 3.95
C GLY A 53 -13.84 7.38 2.70
N ASP A 54 -14.51 8.19 1.86
CA ASP A 54 -15.03 7.83 0.53
C ASP A 54 -15.05 9.09 -0.35
N CYS A 55 -13.92 9.80 -0.40
CA CYS A 55 -13.79 11.08 -1.09
C CYS A 55 -13.65 10.87 -2.60
N CYS A 56 -14.66 10.32 -3.28
CA CYS A 56 -14.70 10.25 -4.73
C CYS A 56 -15.48 11.44 -5.32
N SER A 57 -15.27 11.73 -6.60
CA SER A 57 -15.95 12.80 -7.36
C SER A 57 -17.47 12.70 -7.32
N ASN A 58 -18.03 11.50 -7.19
CA ASN A 58 -19.48 11.29 -7.13
C ASN A 58 -20.08 11.81 -5.81
N ASN A 59 -19.26 11.89 -4.76
CA ASN A 59 -19.63 12.41 -3.45
C ASN A 59 -19.35 13.93 -3.32
N LEU A 60 -19.11 14.62 -4.44
CA LEU A 60 -18.91 16.07 -4.52
C LEU A 60 -20.03 16.71 -5.32
N LEU A 61 -20.80 17.60 -4.69
CA LEU A 61 -21.81 18.40 -5.39
C LEU A 61 -21.27 19.81 -5.63
N PHE A 62 -21.23 20.20 -6.89
CA PHE A 62 -20.74 21.51 -7.31
C PHE A 62 -21.90 22.48 -7.55
N ARG A 63 -21.73 23.72 -7.10
CA ARG A 63 -22.63 24.83 -7.47
C ARG A 63 -22.00 25.61 -8.61
N TYR A 64 -22.76 25.86 -9.66
CA TYR A 64 -22.30 26.54 -10.87
C TYR A 64 -22.85 27.97 -10.93
N ASP A 65 -22.10 28.87 -11.55
CA ASP A 65 -22.57 30.23 -11.83
C ASP A 65 -23.31 30.31 -13.18
N LYS A 66 -23.62 31.53 -13.64
CA LYS A 66 -24.34 31.74 -14.91
C LYS A 66 -23.51 31.39 -16.17
N LYS A 67 -22.21 31.15 -16.02
CA LYS A 67 -21.29 30.79 -17.10
C LYS A 67 -20.95 29.29 -17.11
N ASP A 68 -21.63 28.50 -16.26
CA ASP A 68 -21.32 27.08 -16.04
C ASP A 68 -19.94 26.84 -15.40
N ASP A 69 -19.38 27.85 -14.72
CA ASP A 69 -18.14 27.69 -13.95
C ASP A 69 -18.47 27.18 -12.52
N PRO A 70 -17.77 26.16 -12.00
CA PRO A 70 -17.96 25.71 -10.62
C PRO A 70 -17.44 26.78 -9.65
N VAL A 71 -18.31 27.25 -8.75
CA VAL A 71 -18.02 28.33 -7.78
C VAL A 71 -18.12 27.89 -6.33
N ASP A 72 -18.62 26.68 -6.07
CA ASP A 72 -18.72 26.11 -4.73
C ASP A 72 -18.76 24.58 -4.80
N VAL A 73 -18.43 23.94 -3.68
CA VAL A 73 -18.49 22.48 -3.55
C VAL A 73 -18.94 22.08 -2.14
N ILE A 74 -19.78 21.06 -2.06
CA ILE A 74 -20.13 20.38 -0.80
C ILE A 74 -19.87 18.88 -0.92
N PHE A 75 -19.43 18.27 0.19
CA PHE A 75 -19.32 16.83 0.32
C PHE A 75 -20.68 16.23 0.72
N VAL A 76 -21.00 15.06 0.18
CA VAL A 76 -22.18 14.26 0.54
C VAL A 76 -21.77 12.81 0.83
N ASP A 77 -22.70 11.99 1.31
CA ASP A 77 -22.43 10.61 1.71
C ASP A 77 -21.31 10.45 2.76
N LEU A 78 -21.59 10.97 3.96
CA LEU A 78 -20.65 11.01 5.08
C LEU A 78 -20.62 9.70 5.90
N GLN A 79 -21.15 8.58 5.37
CA GLN A 79 -21.25 7.32 6.11
C GLN A 79 -19.89 6.69 6.44
N SER A 80 -18.88 7.01 5.63
CA SER A 80 -17.51 6.50 5.74
C SER A 80 -16.58 7.39 6.58
N CYS A 81 -17.10 8.50 7.13
CA CYS A 81 -16.32 9.45 7.90
C CYS A 81 -15.67 8.80 9.12
N ARG A 82 -14.36 8.99 9.27
CA ARG A 82 -13.58 8.38 10.34
C ARG A 82 -12.34 9.21 10.66
N LYS A 83 -11.67 8.89 11.76
CA LYS A 83 -10.33 9.43 12.02
C LYS A 83 -9.32 8.66 11.18
N SER A 84 -8.49 9.38 10.43
CA SER A 84 -7.42 8.80 9.62
C SER A 84 -6.41 9.88 9.22
N SER A 85 -5.50 9.54 8.32
CA SER A 85 -4.52 10.46 7.74
C SER A 85 -5.15 11.30 6.62
N PRO A 86 -4.81 12.59 6.46
CA PRO A 86 -5.25 13.38 5.30
C PRO A 86 -4.78 12.78 3.98
N ALA A 87 -3.68 12.01 4.01
CA ALA A 87 -3.17 11.29 2.86
C ALA A 87 -4.16 10.22 2.35
N SER A 88 -4.99 9.66 3.22
CA SER A 88 -5.98 8.65 2.85
C SER A 88 -7.03 9.20 1.89
N ASP A 89 -7.67 10.34 2.22
CA ASP A 89 -8.64 10.97 1.30
C ASP A 89 -7.98 11.48 0.01
N LEU A 90 -6.77 12.03 0.10
CA LEU A 90 -6.03 12.52 -1.07
C LEU A 90 -5.71 11.37 -2.04
N ILE A 91 -5.12 10.29 -1.55
CA ILE A 91 -4.81 9.11 -2.37
C ILE A 91 -6.09 8.47 -2.91
N TYR A 92 -7.13 8.36 -2.08
CA TYR A 92 -8.41 7.82 -2.52
C TYR A 92 -8.95 8.61 -3.71
N PHE A 93 -9.07 9.93 -3.57
CA PHE A 93 -9.56 10.82 -4.63
C PHE A 93 -8.67 10.77 -5.88
N PHE A 94 -7.34 10.78 -5.73
CA PHE A 94 -6.42 10.76 -6.87
C PHE A 94 -6.56 9.48 -7.70
N TYR A 95 -6.69 8.32 -7.06
CA TYR A 95 -6.77 7.03 -7.75
C TYR A 95 -8.19 6.67 -8.21
N SER A 96 -9.24 7.19 -7.54
CA SER A 96 -10.62 6.91 -7.93
C SER A 96 -11.17 7.90 -8.97
N SER A 97 -10.76 9.17 -8.92
CA SER A 97 -11.51 10.26 -9.57
C SER A 97 -10.71 11.07 -10.57
N LEU A 98 -9.39 10.95 -10.61
CA LEU A 98 -8.57 11.61 -11.61
C LEU A 98 -8.18 10.69 -12.76
N ASP A 99 -7.96 11.28 -13.93
CA ASP A 99 -7.26 10.62 -15.04
C ASP A 99 -5.76 10.52 -14.74
N GLY A 100 -5.10 9.54 -15.34
CA GLY A 100 -3.66 9.31 -15.17
C GLY A 100 -2.81 10.54 -15.45
N ASP A 101 -3.04 11.19 -16.60
CA ASP A 101 -2.29 12.39 -17.01
C ASP A 101 -2.51 13.56 -16.03
N VAL A 102 -3.74 13.74 -15.57
CA VAL A 102 -4.09 14.80 -14.59
C VAL A 102 -3.43 14.50 -13.26
N ARG A 103 -3.52 13.26 -12.79
CA ARG A 103 -2.88 12.79 -11.56
C ARG A 103 -1.37 13.02 -11.64
N SER A 104 -0.67 12.45 -12.60
CA SER A 104 0.79 12.57 -12.75
C SER A 104 1.24 14.04 -12.87
N LYS A 105 0.61 14.82 -13.76
CA LYS A 105 1.02 16.20 -14.03
C LYS A 105 0.77 17.15 -12.86
N TYR A 106 -0.36 17.00 -12.16
CA TYR A 106 -0.80 17.98 -11.16
C TYR A 106 -0.73 17.48 -9.72
N PHE A 107 -0.28 16.23 -9.46
CA PHE A 107 -0.22 15.63 -8.13
C PHE A 107 0.34 16.59 -7.06
N LYS A 108 1.57 17.07 -7.27
CA LYS A 108 2.25 17.96 -6.33
C LYS A 108 1.54 19.30 -6.15
N GLN A 109 0.92 19.82 -7.21
CA GLN A 109 0.16 21.07 -7.17
C GLN A 109 -1.13 20.92 -6.37
N MET A 110 -1.88 19.84 -6.59
CA MET A 110 -3.11 19.53 -5.85
C MET A 110 -2.82 19.26 -4.37
N THR A 111 -1.80 18.48 -4.06
CA THR A 111 -1.35 18.25 -2.67
C THR A 111 -0.90 19.54 -2.01
N SER A 112 -0.19 20.43 -2.74
CA SER A 112 0.19 21.75 -2.22
C SER A 112 -1.02 22.64 -1.95
N LEU A 113 -2.04 22.61 -2.82
CA LEU A 113 -3.28 23.36 -2.65
C LEU A 113 -4.05 22.87 -1.41
N TYR A 114 -4.15 21.55 -1.23
CA TYR A 114 -4.71 20.95 -0.02
C TYR A 114 -3.97 21.43 1.23
N TYR A 115 -2.64 21.29 1.26
CA TYR A 115 -1.82 21.64 2.43
C TYR A 115 -1.92 23.12 2.79
N LYS A 116 -1.93 24.02 1.80
CA LYS A 116 -2.14 25.46 2.00
C LYS A 116 -3.51 25.75 2.58
N SER A 117 -4.55 25.08 2.11
CA SER A 117 -5.93 25.26 2.58
C SER A 117 -6.09 24.74 4.01
N PHE A 118 -5.60 23.53 4.29
CA PHE A 118 -5.54 22.94 5.62
C PHE A 118 -4.80 23.86 6.62
N SER A 119 -3.62 24.35 6.23
CA SER A 119 -2.82 25.27 7.04
C SER A 119 -3.55 26.58 7.32
N LYS A 120 -4.24 27.14 6.32
CA LYS A 120 -5.03 28.38 6.47
C LYS A 120 -6.17 28.19 7.47
N VAL A 121 -6.88 27.07 7.43
CA VAL A 121 -7.98 26.76 8.37
C VAL A 121 -7.43 26.67 9.80
N LEU A 122 -6.34 25.95 10.03
CA LEU A 122 -5.72 25.86 11.36
C LEU A 122 -5.21 27.21 11.87
N HIS A 123 -4.62 28.03 10.99
CA HIS A 123 -4.17 29.37 11.34
C HIS A 123 -5.34 30.25 11.80
N LEU A 124 -6.46 30.24 11.07
CA LEU A 124 -7.69 30.96 11.45
C LEU A 124 -8.26 30.46 12.77
N ALA A 125 -8.16 29.15 13.03
CA ALA A 125 -8.55 28.53 14.30
C ALA A 125 -7.53 28.74 15.44
N LYS A 126 -6.43 29.47 15.20
CA LYS A 126 -5.31 29.66 16.14
C LYS A 126 -4.72 28.34 16.64
N LYS A 127 -4.67 27.33 15.77
CA LYS A 127 -4.06 26.01 16.03
C LYS A 127 -2.71 25.91 15.33
N LYS A 128 -1.79 25.16 15.93
CA LYS A 128 -0.51 24.82 15.31
C LYS A 128 -0.76 23.81 14.18
N ILE A 129 -0.04 23.97 13.08
CA ILE A 129 -0.03 22.98 12.00
C ILE A 129 0.79 21.77 12.49
N PRO A 130 0.22 20.55 12.50
CA PRO A 130 0.86 19.39 13.13
C PRO A 130 2.01 18.79 12.32
N PHE A 131 2.04 19.00 10.99
CA PHE A 131 3.06 18.45 10.10
C PHE A 131 3.42 19.44 8.97
N SER A 132 4.61 19.31 8.42
CA SER A 132 5.14 20.04 7.26
C SER A 132 4.60 19.49 5.93
N PHE A 133 4.76 20.24 4.86
CA PHE A 133 4.41 19.76 3.51
C PHE A 133 5.25 18.53 3.10
N THR A 134 6.51 18.48 3.51
CA THR A 134 7.40 17.33 3.25
C THR A 134 6.90 16.08 3.96
N GLU A 135 6.54 16.19 5.25
CA GLU A 135 5.97 15.07 6.02
C GLU A 135 4.63 14.59 5.42
N LEU A 136 3.81 15.49 4.87
CA LEU A 136 2.60 15.09 4.13
C LEU A 136 2.93 14.29 2.86
N LEU A 137 3.96 14.67 2.11
CA LEU A 137 4.38 13.93 0.91
C LEU A 137 4.90 12.53 1.27
N GLU A 138 5.67 12.41 2.35
CA GLU A 138 6.13 11.12 2.88
C GLU A 138 4.97 10.25 3.35
N GLU A 139 3.97 10.86 4.00
CA GLU A 139 2.76 10.17 4.46
C GLU A 139 1.89 9.66 3.31
N ILE A 140 1.85 10.40 2.20
CA ILE A 140 1.22 9.97 0.95
C ILE A 140 2.01 8.83 0.29
N ASP A 141 3.35 8.92 0.29
CA ASP A 141 4.23 7.89 -0.27
C ASP A 141 4.01 6.52 0.39
N LYS A 142 3.88 6.50 1.72
CA LYS A 142 3.55 5.30 2.51
C LYS A 142 2.21 4.65 2.13
N ARG A 143 1.30 5.40 1.50
CA ARG A 143 -0.04 4.94 1.07
C ARG A 143 -0.15 4.70 -0.43
N LYS A 144 0.96 4.61 -1.15
CA LYS A 144 0.95 4.28 -2.58
C LYS A 144 0.29 2.93 -2.88
N THR A 145 0.57 1.89 -2.09
CA THR A 145 -0.08 0.58 -2.23
C THR A 145 -1.58 0.63 -1.95
N PHE A 146 -2.01 1.50 -1.04
CA PHE A 146 -3.42 1.81 -0.82
C PHE A 146 -4.05 2.48 -2.05
N GLY A 147 -3.34 3.40 -2.70
CA GLY A 147 -3.77 4.00 -3.98
C GLY A 147 -3.94 2.97 -5.09
N LEU A 148 -2.97 2.07 -5.25
CA LEU A 148 -3.05 0.96 -6.20
C LEU A 148 -4.26 0.05 -5.92
N ALA A 149 -4.43 -0.37 -4.66
CA ALA A 149 -5.57 -1.20 -4.25
C ALA A 149 -6.91 -0.50 -4.52
N THR A 150 -7.00 0.79 -4.20
CA THR A 150 -8.17 1.64 -4.46
C THR A 150 -8.49 1.71 -5.95
N GLY A 151 -7.50 1.99 -6.79
CA GLY A 151 -7.71 2.10 -8.24
C GLY A 151 -8.13 0.78 -8.89
N ILE A 152 -7.48 -0.33 -8.51
CA ILE A 152 -7.83 -1.68 -9.01
C ILE A 152 -9.24 -2.06 -8.60
N PHE A 153 -9.66 -1.65 -7.40
CA PHE A 153 -10.95 -2.03 -6.84
C PHE A 153 -12.12 -1.16 -7.29
N LEU A 154 -11.94 0.17 -7.28
CA LEU A 154 -13.05 1.12 -7.43
C LEU A 154 -13.27 1.59 -8.86
N LEU A 155 -12.23 1.68 -9.69
CA LEU A 155 -12.43 2.11 -11.09
C LEU A 155 -13.42 1.22 -11.86
N PRO A 156 -13.37 -0.12 -11.73
CA PRO A 156 -14.38 -0.98 -12.37
C PRO A 156 -15.80 -0.71 -11.87
N ALA A 157 -15.96 -0.35 -10.58
CA ALA A 157 -17.27 -0.06 -10.01
C ALA A 157 -17.80 1.32 -10.44
N PHE A 158 -16.93 2.34 -10.51
CA PHE A 158 -17.33 3.72 -10.83
C PHE A 158 -17.53 3.97 -12.32
N LEU A 159 -16.95 3.14 -13.18
CA LEU A 159 -17.07 3.25 -14.64
C LEU A 159 -17.99 2.17 -15.24
N ALA A 160 -18.64 1.38 -14.38
CA ALA A 160 -19.75 0.53 -14.76
C ALA A 160 -20.95 1.39 -15.17
N GLU A 161 -21.62 1.01 -16.25
CA GLU A 161 -22.90 1.60 -16.68
C GLU A 161 -24.06 0.94 -15.92
N ASP A 162 -25.25 1.55 -15.91
CA ASP A 162 -26.41 1.10 -15.11
C ASP A 162 -26.75 -0.39 -15.27
N GLU A 163 -26.48 -0.96 -16.45
CA GLU A 163 -26.71 -2.37 -16.79
C GLU A 163 -25.70 -3.33 -16.13
N GLU A 164 -24.61 -2.78 -15.61
CA GLU A 164 -23.47 -3.46 -14.98
C GLU A 164 -23.39 -3.16 -13.47
N ILE A 165 -24.14 -2.16 -12.97
CA ILE A 165 -24.19 -1.82 -11.55
C ILE A 165 -24.91 -2.94 -10.79
N PHE A 166 -24.20 -3.53 -9.82
CA PHE A 166 -24.77 -4.55 -8.96
C PHE A 166 -25.44 -3.91 -7.74
N ASP A 167 -26.67 -4.30 -7.44
CA ASP A 167 -27.40 -3.84 -6.26
C ASP A 167 -26.81 -4.42 -4.97
N MET A 168 -26.06 -3.57 -4.25
CA MET A 168 -25.35 -3.95 -3.04
C MET A 168 -26.28 -4.14 -1.81
N GLU A 169 -27.55 -3.74 -1.87
CA GLU A 169 -28.47 -3.80 -0.73
C GLU A 169 -29.05 -5.21 -0.51
N ASN A 170 -29.00 -6.09 -1.51
CA ASN A 170 -29.64 -7.41 -1.51
C ASN A 170 -28.71 -8.59 -1.16
N PHE A 171 -27.61 -8.32 -0.42
CA PHE A 171 -26.53 -9.29 -0.23
C PHE A 171 -26.62 -10.20 0.99
N SER A 172 -26.17 -11.44 0.77
CA SER A 172 -25.95 -12.49 1.77
C SER A 172 -24.72 -13.33 1.38
N ASP A 173 -24.01 -13.88 2.38
CA ASP A 173 -22.71 -14.56 2.21
C ASP A 173 -22.76 -15.78 1.26
N ASP A 174 -23.92 -16.41 1.13
CA ASP A 174 -24.18 -17.56 0.26
C ASP A 174 -24.15 -17.22 -1.25
N LYS A 175 -24.15 -15.93 -1.62
CA LYS A 175 -24.07 -15.48 -3.03
C LYS A 175 -22.68 -15.01 -3.46
N LEU A 176 -21.66 -15.14 -2.59
CA LEU A 176 -20.33 -14.59 -2.84
C LEU A 176 -19.70 -15.03 -4.16
N GLU A 177 -19.83 -16.31 -4.55
CA GLU A 177 -19.25 -16.80 -5.82
C GLU A 177 -19.91 -16.17 -7.06
N GLU A 178 -21.23 -15.97 -7.02
CA GLU A 178 -21.98 -15.36 -8.11
C GLU A 178 -21.56 -13.89 -8.30
N ILE A 179 -21.39 -13.18 -7.19
CA ILE A 179 -20.93 -11.80 -7.13
C ILE A 179 -19.54 -11.66 -7.76
N LEU A 180 -18.61 -12.53 -7.39
CA LEU A 180 -17.25 -12.50 -7.94
C LEU A 180 -17.25 -12.75 -9.46
N LYS A 181 -18.13 -13.63 -9.97
CA LYS A 181 -18.28 -13.86 -11.41
C LYS A 181 -18.81 -12.63 -12.14
N ILE A 182 -19.77 -11.92 -11.54
CA ILE A 182 -20.32 -10.69 -12.13
C ILE A 182 -19.26 -9.60 -12.18
N PHE A 183 -18.51 -9.40 -11.08
CA PHE A 183 -17.40 -8.44 -11.08
C PHE A 183 -16.34 -8.75 -12.15
N GLN A 184 -15.98 -10.03 -12.34
CA GLN A 184 -15.05 -10.42 -13.39
C GLN A 184 -15.61 -10.14 -14.79
N LYS A 185 -16.88 -10.49 -15.04
CA LYS A 185 -17.53 -10.25 -16.32
C LYS A 185 -17.64 -8.75 -16.63
N ASN A 186 -18.05 -7.95 -15.65
CA ASN A 186 -18.16 -6.50 -15.80
C ASN A 186 -16.79 -5.89 -16.09
N PHE A 187 -15.75 -6.34 -15.38
CA PHE A 187 -14.39 -5.92 -15.67
C PHE A 187 -14.02 -6.19 -17.13
N GLU A 188 -14.27 -7.39 -17.66
CA GLU A 188 -13.97 -7.75 -19.05
C GLU A 188 -14.65 -6.79 -20.04
N ILE A 189 -15.93 -6.49 -19.84
CA ILE A 189 -16.72 -5.57 -20.70
C ILE A 189 -16.16 -4.14 -20.63
N ILE A 190 -15.99 -3.61 -19.42
CA ILE A 190 -15.57 -2.22 -19.21
C ILE A 190 -14.11 -2.02 -19.66
N SER A 191 -13.28 -3.07 -19.59
CA SER A 191 -11.87 -3.02 -19.98
C SER A 191 -11.61 -2.74 -21.47
N GLU A 192 -12.62 -2.95 -22.32
CA GLU A 192 -12.57 -2.62 -23.75
C GLU A 192 -12.89 -1.14 -24.03
N ARG A 193 -13.46 -0.41 -23.07
CA ARG A 193 -13.82 1.01 -23.22
C ARG A 193 -12.57 1.89 -23.08
N GLY A 194 -12.35 2.78 -24.06
CA GLY A 194 -11.16 3.66 -24.11
C GLY A 194 -10.89 4.45 -22.81
N PRO A 195 -11.85 5.23 -22.28
CA PRO A 195 -11.65 6.01 -21.05
C PRO A 195 -11.32 5.15 -19.82
N PHE A 196 -11.92 3.96 -19.69
CA PHE A 196 -11.56 3.04 -18.62
C PHE A 196 -10.15 2.51 -18.81
N LYS A 197 -9.85 2.00 -20.01
CA LYS A 197 -8.56 1.39 -20.33
C LYS A 197 -7.41 2.34 -20.03
N ASP A 198 -7.50 3.59 -20.45
CA ASP A 198 -6.45 4.58 -20.23
C ASP A 198 -6.26 4.89 -18.73
N ARG A 199 -7.37 5.10 -18.00
CA ARG A 199 -7.32 5.34 -16.55
C ARG A 199 -6.79 4.13 -15.79
N PHE A 200 -7.23 2.93 -16.15
CA PHE A 200 -6.83 1.70 -15.49
C PHE A 200 -5.35 1.36 -15.76
N LEU A 201 -4.88 1.52 -17.00
CA LEU A 201 -3.47 1.33 -17.34
C LEU A 201 -2.56 2.34 -16.63
N SER A 202 -3.01 3.58 -16.45
CA SER A 202 -2.23 4.60 -15.73
C SER A 202 -1.89 4.23 -14.28
N ILE A 203 -2.69 3.38 -13.63
CA ILE A 203 -2.38 2.87 -12.28
C ILE A 203 -1.10 2.03 -12.32
N PHE A 204 -0.93 1.23 -13.37
CA PHE A 204 0.25 0.38 -13.54
C PHE A 204 1.45 1.17 -14.05
N ASP A 205 1.23 2.28 -14.76
CA ASP A 205 2.30 3.23 -15.05
C ASP A 205 2.88 3.85 -13.78
N ASP A 206 2.01 4.30 -12.86
CA ASP A 206 2.46 4.78 -11.55
C ASP A 206 3.23 3.70 -10.78
N MET A 207 2.80 2.44 -10.88
CA MET A 207 3.47 1.30 -10.25
C MET A 207 4.85 1.02 -10.85
N LEU A 208 5.02 1.16 -12.17
CA LEU A 208 6.32 1.03 -12.82
C LEU A 208 7.25 2.15 -12.37
N GLU A 209 6.76 3.40 -12.33
CA GLU A 209 7.53 4.54 -11.82
C GLU A 209 7.93 4.33 -10.35
N MET A 210 7.06 3.75 -9.52
CA MET A 210 7.40 3.37 -8.15
C MET A 210 8.48 2.28 -8.09
N ALA A 211 8.43 1.28 -8.97
CA ALA A 211 9.42 0.21 -9.03
C ALA A 211 10.80 0.71 -9.49
N GLU A 212 10.82 1.68 -10.40
CA GLU A 212 12.06 2.34 -10.87
C GLU A 212 12.67 3.24 -9.80
N ASN A 213 11.83 3.89 -8.98
CA ASN A 213 12.27 4.78 -7.89
C ASN A 213 12.53 4.05 -6.55
N ASN A 214 12.01 2.84 -6.37
CA ASN A 214 12.29 2.02 -5.18
C ASN A 214 13.61 1.28 -5.34
N ASP A 215 14.69 1.95 -4.93
CA ASP A 215 15.96 1.33 -4.53
C ASP A 215 15.82 0.63 -3.15
N ASN A 216 14.70 -0.06 -2.95
CA ASN A 216 14.39 -0.92 -1.80
C ASN A 216 14.65 -2.36 -2.21
N THR A 217 15.91 -2.65 -2.49
CA THR A 217 16.40 -4.01 -2.56
C THR A 217 16.38 -4.64 -1.15
N PRO A 218 16.19 -5.96 -1.04
CA PRO A 218 16.39 -6.71 0.21
C PRO A 218 17.73 -6.41 0.91
N GLU A 219 18.71 -5.91 0.15
CA GLU A 219 20.05 -5.52 0.59
C GLU A 219 20.03 -4.52 1.77
N LYS A 220 19.16 -3.50 1.76
CA LYS A 220 19.04 -2.57 2.89
C LYS A 220 18.50 -3.24 4.16
N CYS A 221 17.62 -4.23 4.02
CA CYS A 221 17.09 -4.96 5.18
C CYS A 221 18.16 -5.84 5.82
N TYR A 222 19.15 -6.31 5.05
CA TYR A 222 20.26 -7.10 5.58
C TYR A 222 21.17 -6.29 6.50
N GLU A 223 21.18 -4.96 6.39
CA GLU A 223 21.90 -4.07 7.32
C GLU A 223 21.35 -4.16 8.76
N LEU A 224 20.14 -4.69 8.97
CA LEU A 224 19.59 -4.96 10.30
C LEU A 224 20.34 -6.11 11.01
N VAL A 225 21.02 -6.98 10.26
CA VAL A 225 21.85 -8.06 10.83
C VAL A 225 23.20 -7.49 11.21
N THR A 226 23.37 -7.17 12.49
CA THR A 226 24.61 -6.59 13.03
C THR A 226 25.50 -7.66 13.66
N ASP A 227 26.81 -7.39 13.74
CA ASP A 227 27.79 -8.24 14.46
C ASP A 227 27.31 -8.60 15.87
N SER A 228 26.74 -7.62 16.59
CA SER A 228 26.26 -7.83 17.96
C SER A 228 25.13 -8.84 18.06
N LEU A 229 24.19 -8.82 17.12
CA LEU A 229 23.06 -9.76 17.09
C LEU A 229 23.52 -11.16 16.71
N VAL A 230 24.41 -11.26 15.71
CA VAL A 230 24.99 -12.52 15.27
C VAL A 230 25.81 -13.16 16.39
N LYS A 231 26.65 -12.38 17.07
CA LYS A 231 27.45 -12.85 18.20
C LYS A 231 26.57 -13.33 19.35
N SER A 232 25.54 -12.55 19.71
CA SER A 232 24.61 -12.94 20.78
C SER A 232 23.84 -14.22 20.45
N ALA A 233 23.41 -14.39 19.19
CA ALA A 233 22.74 -15.61 18.75
C ALA A 233 23.70 -16.82 18.78
N LEU A 234 24.95 -16.64 18.35
CA LEU A 234 25.97 -17.67 18.37
C LEU A 234 26.33 -18.09 19.80
N GLU A 235 26.53 -17.14 20.71
CA GLU A 235 26.81 -17.41 22.13
C GLU A 235 25.65 -18.20 22.78
N LYS A 236 24.39 -17.89 22.41
CA LYS A 236 23.20 -18.59 22.92
C LYS A 236 23.09 -20.03 22.42
N ASP A 237 23.50 -20.30 21.17
CA ASP A 237 23.42 -21.63 20.54
C ASP A 237 24.64 -22.51 20.85
N LYS A 238 25.85 -21.95 20.82
CA LYS A 238 27.13 -22.69 20.91
C LYS A 238 27.88 -22.50 22.23
N GLY A 239 27.43 -21.59 23.09
CA GLY A 239 28.06 -21.28 24.38
C GLY A 239 28.93 -20.02 24.32
N GLU A 240 29.23 -19.45 25.50
CA GLU A 240 29.96 -18.18 25.65
C GLU A 240 31.39 -18.21 25.09
N ASP A 241 31.97 -19.41 24.97
CA ASP A 241 33.33 -19.62 24.45
C ASP A 241 33.38 -19.62 22.90
N ALA A 242 32.23 -19.54 22.21
CA ALA A 242 32.18 -19.48 20.75
C ALA A 242 32.57 -18.08 20.23
N GLU A 243 33.69 -18.00 19.50
CA GLU A 243 34.21 -16.77 18.92
C GLU A 243 33.72 -16.59 17.47
N LEU A 244 32.91 -15.57 17.21
CA LEU A 244 32.50 -15.18 15.85
C LEU A 244 33.72 -14.73 15.03
N ILE A 245 33.99 -15.39 13.90
CA ILE A 245 35.06 -15.02 12.96
C ILE A 245 34.52 -14.09 11.87
N SER A 246 33.41 -14.49 11.26
CA SER A 246 32.76 -13.73 10.18
C SER A 246 31.34 -14.23 9.95
N PHE A 247 30.51 -13.42 9.29
CA PHE A 247 29.24 -13.89 8.78
C PHE A 247 28.92 -13.28 7.41
N GLU A 248 28.04 -13.95 6.68
CA GLU A 248 27.50 -13.49 5.40
C GLU A 248 25.98 -13.64 5.42
N VAL A 249 25.26 -12.65 4.90
CA VAL A 249 23.80 -12.68 4.79
C VAL A 249 23.40 -12.97 3.35
N LYS A 250 22.57 -13.99 3.12
CA LYS A 250 22.06 -14.39 1.81
C LYS A 250 20.53 -14.41 1.78
N PRO A 251 19.92 -14.25 0.59
CA PRO A 251 18.51 -14.54 0.42
C PRO A 251 18.22 -16.01 0.75
N PHE A 252 17.27 -16.28 1.66
CA PHE A 252 16.87 -17.65 2.00
C PHE A 252 15.70 -18.15 1.14
N THR A 253 14.88 -17.23 0.64
CA THR A 253 13.67 -17.53 -0.13
C THR A 253 13.72 -16.87 -1.51
N LYS A 254 12.88 -17.33 -2.46
CA LYS A 254 12.81 -16.72 -3.79
C LYS A 254 12.06 -15.39 -3.73
N ALA A 255 12.31 -14.53 -4.72
CA ALA A 255 11.53 -13.30 -4.88
C ALA A 255 10.02 -13.64 -4.94
N GLY A 256 9.24 -13.08 -4.01
CA GLY A 256 7.80 -13.31 -3.90
C GLY A 256 7.35 -14.33 -2.84
N ASP A 257 8.26 -15.07 -2.21
CA ASP A 257 7.93 -16.06 -1.16
C ASP A 257 7.74 -15.45 0.25
N ASN A 258 8.03 -14.15 0.39
CA ASN A 258 8.13 -13.43 1.65
C ASN A 258 6.91 -12.53 1.89
N TYR A 259 5.82 -13.12 2.38
CA TYR A 259 4.52 -12.45 2.47
C TYR A 259 4.42 -11.35 3.54
N LEU A 260 5.27 -11.38 4.59
CA LEU A 260 5.19 -10.44 5.73
C LEU A 260 6.53 -9.93 6.28
N CYS A 261 7.67 -10.51 5.88
CA CYS A 261 9.01 -10.20 6.41
C CYS A 261 10.09 -10.60 5.40
N VAL A 262 11.28 -10.01 5.47
CA VAL A 262 12.42 -10.50 4.68
C VAL A 262 13.04 -11.69 5.41
N ILE A 263 13.12 -12.85 4.77
CA ILE A 263 13.80 -14.02 5.35
C ILE A 263 15.18 -14.16 4.72
N ALA A 264 16.20 -14.18 5.58
CA ALA A 264 17.60 -14.27 5.18
C ALA A 264 18.30 -15.45 5.85
N GLU A 265 19.28 -16.01 5.16
CA GLU A 265 20.22 -16.98 5.70
C GLU A 265 21.44 -16.21 6.21
N VAL A 266 21.85 -16.46 7.45
CA VAL A 266 23.07 -15.90 8.04
C VAL A 266 24.06 -17.05 8.20
N LEU A 267 25.03 -17.11 7.29
CA LEU A 267 26.11 -18.08 7.31
C LEU A 267 27.22 -17.56 8.21
N ILE A 268 27.50 -18.27 9.30
CA ILE A 268 28.42 -17.86 10.34
C ILE A 268 29.62 -18.80 10.34
N LYS A 269 30.82 -18.21 10.40
CA LYS A 269 32.05 -18.90 10.74
C LYS A 269 32.43 -18.57 12.16
N TYR A 270 32.70 -19.57 12.98
CA TYR A 270 33.09 -19.38 14.37
C TYR A 270 34.20 -20.32 14.81
N ARG A 271 34.88 -19.97 15.90
CA ARG A 271 35.88 -20.80 16.56
C ARG A 271 35.36 -21.27 17.92
N LEU A 272 35.59 -22.54 18.24
CA LEU A 272 35.34 -23.13 19.56
C LEU A 272 36.40 -24.20 19.80
N ASP A 273 37.00 -24.24 20.99
CA ASP A 273 38.06 -25.21 21.35
C ASP A 273 39.18 -25.31 20.30
N ASP A 274 39.69 -24.16 19.84
CA ASP A 274 40.73 -24.02 18.81
C ASP A 274 40.39 -24.62 17.43
N SER A 275 39.13 -24.98 17.18
CA SER A 275 38.63 -25.51 15.92
C SER A 275 37.64 -24.54 15.27
N GLU A 276 37.66 -24.45 13.94
CA GLU A 276 36.75 -23.60 13.17
C GLU A 276 35.55 -24.40 12.63
N TYR A 277 34.38 -23.78 12.69
CA TYR A 277 33.09 -24.38 12.34
C TYR A 277 32.24 -23.40 11.52
N ASP A 278 31.36 -23.96 10.70
CA ASP A 278 30.33 -23.22 9.97
C ASP A 278 28.94 -23.56 10.53
N VAL A 279 28.08 -22.56 10.70
CA VAL A 279 26.66 -22.74 11.06
C VAL A 279 25.79 -21.79 10.24
N SER A 280 24.56 -22.19 9.95
CA SER A 280 23.58 -21.37 9.23
C SER A 280 22.40 -21.07 10.16
N TYR A 281 22.06 -19.79 10.27
CA TYR A 281 20.84 -19.34 10.95
C TYR A 281 19.86 -18.74 9.94
N VAL A 282 18.57 -18.86 10.25
CA VAL A 282 17.51 -18.22 9.47
C VAL A 282 17.02 -17.00 10.24
N ALA A 283 17.18 -15.82 9.66
CA ALA A 283 16.76 -14.55 10.24
C ALA A 283 15.46 -14.06 9.60
N LYS A 284 14.49 -13.69 10.43
CA LYS A 284 13.27 -13.01 10.04
C LYS A 284 13.45 -11.50 10.27
N LEU A 285 13.61 -10.74 9.20
CA LEU A 285 13.95 -9.33 9.23
C LEU A 285 12.72 -8.46 8.98
N ASN A 286 12.65 -7.34 9.69
CA ASN A 286 11.67 -6.29 9.40
C ASN A 286 11.99 -5.74 7.99
N PRO A 287 11.01 -5.66 7.07
CA PRO A 287 11.20 -5.06 5.76
C PRO A 287 11.37 -3.52 5.79
N LEU A 288 11.90 -2.97 6.89
CA LEU A 288 12.08 -1.55 7.16
C LEU A 288 10.78 -0.74 7.04
N ARG A 289 9.65 -1.32 7.48
CA ARG A 289 8.37 -0.60 7.51
C ARG A 289 8.41 0.48 8.61
N PRO A 290 7.75 1.63 8.40
CA PRO A 290 7.55 2.60 9.46
C PRO A 290 6.78 1.98 10.64
N GLU A 291 7.17 2.32 11.88
CA GLU A 291 6.44 1.90 13.08
C GLU A 291 4.97 2.31 13.00
N SER A 292 4.09 1.38 13.35
CA SER A 292 2.64 1.48 13.29
C SER A 292 2.01 0.80 14.50
N SER A 293 0.75 1.12 14.81
CA SER A 293 0.00 0.45 15.89
C SER A 293 -0.22 -1.05 15.64
N MET A 294 0.08 -1.54 14.42
CA MET A 294 0.10 -2.97 14.11
C MET A 294 1.40 -3.65 14.53
N ASP A 295 2.49 -2.92 14.77
CA ASP A 295 3.74 -3.51 15.26
C ASP A 295 3.58 -3.98 16.70
N GLU A 296 2.83 -3.27 17.54
CA GLU A 296 2.46 -3.74 18.90
C GLU A 296 1.63 -5.03 18.83
N VAL A 297 0.66 -5.10 17.91
CA VAL A 297 -0.17 -6.30 17.70
C VAL A 297 0.67 -7.46 17.14
N LEU A 298 1.61 -7.18 16.23
CA LEU A 298 2.50 -8.20 15.65
C LEU A 298 3.57 -8.66 16.65
N GLU A 299 4.09 -7.78 17.50
CA GLU A 299 4.97 -8.13 18.63
C GLU A 299 4.23 -8.96 19.68
N GLU A 300 2.94 -8.73 19.88
CA GLU A 300 2.12 -9.53 20.80
C GLU A 300 1.73 -10.88 20.18
N MET A 301 1.42 -10.92 18.88
CA MET A 301 1.09 -12.16 18.15
C MET A 301 2.31 -13.05 17.83
N PHE A 302 3.50 -12.44 17.65
CA PHE A 302 4.76 -13.10 17.35
C PHE A 302 5.81 -12.80 18.42
N GLY A 303 5.37 -12.63 19.67
CA GLY A 303 6.27 -12.45 20.80
C GLY A 303 7.41 -13.45 20.71
N ARG A 304 8.63 -13.01 21.01
CA ARG A 304 9.78 -13.91 21.09
C ARG A 304 9.32 -15.13 21.89
N GLU A 305 9.42 -16.31 21.32
CA GLU A 305 9.35 -17.55 22.10
C GLU A 305 10.49 -17.46 23.12
N THR A 306 10.22 -16.84 24.26
CA THR A 306 11.07 -16.85 25.43
C THR A 306 10.62 -18.04 26.26
N ASP A 307 11.43 -19.08 26.12
CA ASP A 307 11.59 -20.29 26.91
C ASP A 307 10.45 -21.33 26.91
#